data_AF-A0A6G9IB27-F1
#
_entry.id   AF-A0A6G9IB27-F1
#
_cell.length_a   1.000
_cell.length_b   1.000
_cell.length_c   1.000
_cell.angle_alpha   90.00
_cell.angle_beta   90.00
_cell.angle_gamma   90.00
#
_symmetry.space_group_name_H-M   'P 1'
#
loop_
_entity.id
_entity.type
_entity.pdbx_description
1 polymer ?
#
loop_
_entity_poly.entity_id
_entity_poly.type
_entity_poly.pdbx_seq_one_letter_code
_entity_poly.pdbx_strand_id
1 'polypeptide(L)'
;MDKEQLKGFNLPESYIKFLSENETNNICYFFNTENVKDIDGGEEYTFWGQKALFAKSYSPNFHNFEYLSNEEIYYKSIEFSGEGLSKSEIQKSFVIGKDEGGGFIFINHIDGDLWLLYDDLFIKKLASSFDFFLDNSEFSEKVAIQN
;
A
#
# COMPACT_ATOMS: atom_id res chain seq x y z
N MET A 1 3.25 6.42 -18.05
CA MET A 1 2.25 5.50 -17.45
C MET A 1 1.64 4.58 -18.51
N ASP A 2 1.99 3.29 -18.50
CA ASP A 2 1.28 2.27 -19.30
C ASP A 2 -0.04 1.92 -18.59
N LYS A 3 -1.08 2.73 -18.87
CA LYS A 3 -2.42 2.58 -18.27
C LYS A 3 -2.99 1.18 -18.47
N GLU A 4 -2.58 0.46 -19.51
CA GLU A 4 -3.06 -0.90 -19.80
C GLU A 4 -2.75 -1.87 -18.66
N GLN A 5 -1.60 -1.73 -17.99
CA GLN A 5 -1.19 -2.62 -16.89
C GLN A 5 -2.03 -2.41 -15.61
N LEU A 6 -2.68 -1.24 -15.47
CA LEU A 6 -3.52 -0.92 -14.31
C LEU A 6 -5.01 -1.21 -14.55
N LYS A 7 -5.43 -1.47 -15.80
CA LYS A 7 -6.86 -1.62 -16.17
C LYS A 7 -7.60 -2.75 -15.46
N GLY A 8 -6.88 -3.74 -14.92
CA GLY A 8 -7.47 -4.84 -14.16
C GLY A 8 -7.85 -4.49 -12.72
N PHE A 9 -7.46 -3.31 -12.24
CA PHE A 9 -7.64 -2.91 -10.85
C PHE A 9 -8.61 -1.74 -10.76
N ASN A 10 -9.55 -1.84 -9.81
CA ASN A 10 -10.48 -0.76 -9.49
C ASN A 10 -9.80 0.25 -8.54
N LEU A 11 -8.92 1.09 -9.10
CA LEU A 11 -8.12 2.04 -8.32
C LEU A 11 -8.81 3.41 -8.19
N PRO A 12 -8.72 4.08 -7.02
CA PRO A 12 -9.24 5.44 -6.85
C PRO A 12 -8.62 6.43 -7.83
N GLU A 13 -9.41 7.37 -8.35
CA GLU A 13 -8.91 8.40 -9.29
C GLU A 13 -7.78 9.25 -8.69
N SER A 14 -7.87 9.53 -7.39
CA SER A 14 -6.83 10.23 -6.63
C SER A 14 -5.51 9.47 -6.57
N TYR A 15 -5.54 8.15 -6.46
CA TYR A 15 -4.34 7.33 -6.52
C TYR A 15 -3.73 7.33 -7.93
N ILE A 16 -4.56 7.25 -8.97
CA ILE A 16 -4.09 7.38 -10.36
C ILE A 16 -3.45 8.76 -10.60
N LYS A 17 -4.05 9.82 -10.07
CA LYS A 17 -3.49 11.18 -10.12
C LYS A 17 -2.16 11.24 -9.36
N PHE A 18 -2.09 10.72 -8.14
CA PHE A 18 -0.86 10.61 -7.36
C PHE A 18 0.27 9.95 -8.16
N LEU A 19 -0.01 8.82 -8.82
CA LEU A 19 0.98 8.15 -9.66
C LEU A 19 1.44 9.01 -10.84
N SER A 20 0.52 9.74 -11.48
CA SER A 20 0.85 10.61 -12.61
C SER A 20 1.74 11.79 -12.22
N GLU A 21 1.63 12.26 -10.98
CA GLU A 21 2.43 13.36 -10.42
C GLU A 21 3.78 12.87 -9.87
N ASN A 22 3.89 11.56 -9.58
CA ASN A 22 5.06 10.96 -8.93
C ASN A 22 5.63 9.81 -9.77
N GLU A 23 6.26 10.14 -10.91
CA GLU A 23 6.83 9.10 -11.79
C GLU A 23 8.03 8.40 -11.16
N THR A 24 8.96 9.17 -10.59
CA THR A 24 10.21 8.64 -10.02
C THR A 24 10.21 8.61 -8.51
N ASN A 25 9.39 9.42 -7.85
CA ASN A 25 9.54 9.69 -6.42
C ASN A 25 8.58 8.84 -5.60
N ASN A 26 9.10 8.26 -4.53
CA ASN A 26 8.26 7.76 -3.46
C ASN A 26 7.94 8.94 -2.54
N ILE A 27 6.75 8.92 -1.94
CA ILE A 27 6.23 10.02 -1.12
C ILE A 27 5.89 9.46 0.25
N CYS A 28 6.44 10.07 1.28
CA CYS A 28 6.22 9.70 2.67
C CYS A 28 5.14 10.57 3.30
N TYR A 29 4.30 9.97 4.14
CA TYR A 29 3.29 10.65 4.92
C TYR A 29 3.31 10.14 6.36
N PHE A 30 3.14 11.03 7.32
CA PHE A 30 2.76 10.67 8.69
C PHE A 30 1.26 10.49 8.78
N PHE A 31 0.81 9.43 9.43
CA PHE A 31 -0.61 9.19 9.67
C PHE A 31 -0.81 8.44 10.99
N ASN A 32 -1.80 8.85 11.77
CA ASN A 32 -2.15 8.19 13.02
C ASN A 32 -3.45 7.38 12.84
N THR A 33 -3.31 6.06 12.73
CA THR A 33 -4.43 5.12 12.56
C THR A 33 -5.35 5.08 13.79
N GLU A 34 -4.80 5.30 14.98
CA GLU A 34 -5.54 5.25 16.25
C GLU A 34 -6.27 6.56 16.55
N ASN A 35 -5.74 7.69 16.08
CA ASN A 35 -6.34 9.00 16.26
C ASN A 35 -6.04 9.95 15.10
N VAL A 36 -6.89 9.92 14.08
CA VAL A 36 -6.75 10.74 12.85
C VAL A 36 -6.76 12.26 13.08
N LYS A 37 -7.13 12.73 14.28
CA LYS A 37 -7.12 14.16 14.65
C LYS A 37 -5.83 14.61 15.32
N ASP A 38 -4.99 13.66 15.71
CA ASP A 38 -3.75 13.90 16.43
C ASP A 38 -2.62 13.17 15.73
N ILE A 39 -1.85 13.92 14.93
CA ILE A 39 -0.74 13.35 14.17
C ILE A 39 0.39 12.87 15.09
N ASP A 40 0.46 13.40 16.32
CA ASP A 40 1.45 13.00 17.30
C ASP A 40 1.19 11.55 17.73
N GLY A 41 2.21 10.71 17.59
CA GLY A 41 2.10 9.26 17.82
C GLY A 41 1.67 8.44 16.60
N GLY A 42 1.55 9.06 15.43
CA GLY A 42 1.40 8.35 14.16
C GLY A 42 2.67 7.64 13.68
N GLU A 43 2.53 6.93 12.55
CA GLU A 43 3.60 6.20 11.87
C GLU A 43 3.86 6.81 10.49
N GLU A 44 5.05 6.58 9.92
CA GLU A 44 5.38 6.99 8.55
C GLU A 44 5.04 5.90 7.53
N TYR A 45 4.39 6.31 6.45
CA TYR A 45 3.94 5.48 5.34
C TYR A 45 4.50 6.01 4.03
N THR A 46 5.21 5.16 3.31
CA THR A 46 5.78 5.46 2.00
C THR A 46 4.89 4.90 0.89
N PHE A 47 4.32 5.78 0.06
CA PHE A 47 3.68 5.39 -1.19
C PHE A 47 4.68 5.41 -2.34
N TRP A 48 4.62 4.38 -3.17
CA TRP A 48 5.52 4.22 -4.30
C TRP A 48 5.10 5.05 -5.50
N GLY A 49 6.05 5.77 -6.08
CA GLY A 49 5.91 6.35 -7.42
C GLY A 49 5.94 5.27 -8.51
N GLN A 50 5.64 5.64 -9.76
CA GLN A 50 5.52 4.69 -10.86
C GLN A 50 6.76 3.78 -11.01
N LYS A 51 7.97 4.34 -10.98
CA LYS A 51 9.21 3.56 -11.14
C LYS A 51 9.33 2.44 -10.10
N ALA A 52 9.01 2.72 -8.84
CA ALA A 52 9.05 1.73 -7.77
C ALA A 52 7.88 0.74 -7.87
N LEU A 53 6.68 1.20 -8.27
CA LEU A 53 5.51 0.37 -8.46
C LEU A 53 5.71 -0.72 -9.53
N PHE A 54 6.29 -0.33 -10.68
CA PHE A 54 6.58 -1.21 -11.81
C PHE A 54 7.95 -1.91 -11.71
N ALA A 55 8.69 -1.71 -10.61
CA ALA A 55 9.90 -2.48 -10.37
C ALA A 55 9.55 -3.92 -9.94
N LYS A 56 10.53 -4.81 -10.03
CA LYS A 56 10.45 -6.22 -9.65
C LYS A 56 11.37 -6.48 -8.45
N SER A 57 11.19 -5.69 -7.39
CA SER A 57 12.12 -5.62 -6.27
C SER A 57 11.96 -6.80 -5.31
N TYR A 58 10.74 -7.32 -5.17
CA TYR A 58 10.42 -8.40 -4.22
C TYR A 58 10.22 -9.77 -4.89
N SER A 59 10.11 -9.78 -6.22
CA SER A 59 10.03 -11.01 -7.01
C SER A 59 10.53 -10.73 -8.43
N PRO A 60 11.32 -11.63 -9.06
CA PRO A 60 11.70 -11.47 -10.46
C PRO A 60 10.52 -11.64 -11.43
N ASN A 61 9.43 -12.25 -10.97
CA ASN A 61 8.29 -12.60 -11.81
C ASN A 61 7.23 -11.50 -11.82
N PHE A 62 7.00 -10.85 -10.69
CA PHE A 62 5.90 -9.91 -10.46
C PHE A 62 6.40 -8.47 -10.30
N HIS A 63 5.63 -7.50 -10.80
CA HIS A 63 5.85 -6.13 -10.38
C HIS A 63 5.50 -5.96 -8.90
N ASN A 64 6.02 -4.91 -8.26
CA ASN A 64 5.81 -4.69 -6.83
C ASN A 64 4.32 -4.54 -6.49
N PHE A 65 3.49 -3.96 -7.36
CA PHE A 65 2.04 -3.87 -7.15
C PHE A 65 1.32 -5.23 -7.15
N GLU A 66 1.90 -6.24 -7.79
CA GLU A 66 1.36 -7.60 -7.91
C GLU A 66 1.88 -8.52 -6.80
N TYR A 67 2.69 -8.02 -5.87
CA TYR A 67 3.42 -8.86 -4.92
C TYR A 67 2.51 -9.86 -4.18
N LEU A 68 1.32 -9.43 -3.74
CA LEU A 68 0.36 -10.29 -3.03
C LEU A 68 -0.27 -11.40 -3.89
N SER A 69 -0.19 -11.30 -5.22
CA SER A 69 -0.64 -12.38 -6.10
C SER A 69 0.31 -13.58 -6.10
N ASN A 70 1.53 -13.43 -5.57
CA ASN A 70 2.53 -14.48 -5.54
C ASN A 70 2.11 -15.63 -4.60
N GLU A 71 1.83 -16.81 -5.16
CA GLU A 71 1.45 -18.01 -4.42
C GLU A 71 2.56 -18.55 -3.51
N GLU A 72 3.82 -18.16 -3.76
CA GLU A 72 4.96 -18.52 -2.91
C GLU A 72 4.97 -17.78 -1.59
N ILE A 73 4.22 -16.68 -1.46
CA ILE A 73 4.01 -16.02 -0.16
C ILE A 73 3.29 -17.03 0.74
N TYR A 74 3.95 -17.41 1.83
CA TYR A 74 3.51 -18.48 2.72
C TYR A 74 2.32 -18.01 3.58
N TYR A 75 1.13 -17.93 2.99
CA TYR A 75 -0.13 -17.62 3.68
C TYR A 75 -0.64 -18.73 4.61
N LYS A 76 0.13 -19.81 4.78
CA LYS A 76 -0.28 -21.03 5.49
C LYS A 76 -0.49 -20.81 7.01
N SER A 77 -0.13 -19.64 7.52
CA SER A 77 -0.27 -19.26 8.93
C SER A 77 -1.18 -18.04 9.13
N ILE A 78 -2.06 -17.67 8.18
CA ILE A 78 -3.14 -16.72 8.49
C ILE A 78 -4.14 -17.41 9.45
N GLU A 79 -3.72 -17.64 10.70
CA GLU A 79 -4.62 -17.79 11.83
C GLU A 79 -5.13 -16.37 12.13
N PHE A 80 -6.26 -16.04 11.49
CA PHE A 80 -7.00 -14.80 11.71
C PHE A 80 -7.17 -14.53 13.21
N SER A 81 -6.44 -13.54 13.72
CA SER A 81 -6.77 -12.92 15.01
C SER A 81 -7.10 -11.42 14.89
N GLY A 82 -7.01 -10.84 13.69
CA GLY A 82 -7.41 -9.45 13.45
C GLY A 82 -7.97 -9.28 12.04
N GLU A 83 -9.20 -8.78 11.94
CA GLU A 83 -9.67 -7.97 10.81
C GLU A 83 -9.86 -8.65 9.43
N GLY A 84 -10.73 -9.65 9.36
CA GLY A 84 -11.80 -9.72 8.34
C GLY A 84 -11.50 -10.01 6.85
N LEU A 85 -10.26 -9.88 6.35
CA LEU A 85 -9.95 -10.11 4.92
C LEU A 85 -9.50 -11.53 4.61
N SER A 86 -10.23 -12.24 3.75
CA SER A 86 -9.87 -13.56 3.22
C SER A 86 -8.55 -13.54 2.42
N LYS A 87 -7.86 -14.68 2.39
CA LYS A 87 -6.68 -14.87 1.53
C LYS A 87 -6.96 -14.47 0.07
N SER A 88 -8.11 -14.87 -0.47
CA SER A 88 -8.45 -14.52 -1.86
C SER A 88 -8.62 -13.02 -2.05
N GLU A 89 -9.04 -12.27 -1.03
CA GLU A 89 -9.14 -10.81 -1.10
C GLU A 89 -7.76 -10.17 -1.12
N ILE A 90 -6.87 -10.61 -0.23
CA ILE A 90 -5.49 -10.14 -0.16
C ILE A 90 -4.76 -10.39 -1.49
N GLN A 91 -4.88 -11.59 -2.07
CA GLN A 91 -4.17 -11.96 -3.30
C GLN A 91 -4.60 -11.16 -4.55
N LYS A 92 -5.81 -10.60 -4.53
CA LYS A 92 -6.34 -9.77 -5.63
C LYS A 92 -6.13 -8.27 -5.39
N SER A 93 -5.62 -7.90 -4.22
CA SER A 93 -5.41 -6.51 -3.84
C SER A 93 -4.16 -5.93 -4.50
N PHE A 94 -4.09 -4.61 -4.53
CA PHE A 94 -3.07 -3.87 -5.27
C PHE A 94 -2.10 -3.19 -4.31
N VAL A 95 -0.82 -3.57 -4.32
CA VAL A 95 0.19 -3.01 -3.41
C VAL A 95 0.63 -1.64 -3.90
N ILE A 96 0.68 -0.67 -3.00
CA ILE A 96 0.96 0.74 -3.31
C ILE A 96 2.13 1.33 -2.53
N GLY A 97 2.70 0.61 -1.56
CA GLY A 97 3.71 1.17 -0.68
C GLY A 97 4.10 0.27 0.47
N LYS A 98 4.78 0.87 1.46
CA LYS A 98 5.18 0.24 2.71
C LYS A 98 5.14 1.21 3.89
N ASP A 99 4.96 0.70 5.09
CA ASP A 99 5.29 1.45 6.32
C ASP A 99 6.77 1.27 6.71
N GLU A 100 7.23 2.03 7.71
CA GLU A 100 8.58 1.86 8.28
C GLU A 100 8.82 0.48 8.90
N GLY A 101 7.76 -0.16 9.42
CA GLY A 101 7.79 -1.50 9.99
C GLY A 101 8.00 -2.62 8.97
N GLY A 102 7.96 -2.31 7.67
CA GLY A 102 8.17 -3.25 6.57
C GLY A 102 6.89 -3.88 6.03
N GLY A 103 5.72 -3.56 6.60
CA GLY A 103 4.41 -3.97 6.14
C GLY A 103 4.06 -3.36 4.79
N PHE A 104 3.48 -4.16 3.90
CA PHE A 104 3.03 -3.71 2.58
C PHE A 104 1.68 -3.02 2.67
N ILE A 105 1.61 -1.79 2.17
CA ILE A 105 0.35 -1.05 2.04
C ILE A 105 -0.34 -1.50 0.75
N PHE A 106 -1.62 -1.85 0.81
CA PHE A 106 -2.39 -2.23 -0.37
C PHE A 106 -3.81 -1.67 -0.36
N ILE A 107 -4.35 -1.49 -1.56
CA ILE A 107 -5.76 -1.16 -1.82
C ILE A 107 -6.53 -2.47 -1.97
N ASN A 108 -7.52 -2.67 -1.12
CA ASN A 108 -8.42 -3.81 -1.22
C ASN A 108 -9.27 -3.71 -2.50
N HIS A 109 -9.31 -4.80 -3.27
CA HIS A 109 -9.98 -4.82 -4.58
C HIS A 109 -11.52 -4.76 -4.54
N ILE A 110 -12.15 -4.96 -3.38
CA ILE A 110 -13.60 -4.97 -3.20
C ILE A 110 -14.12 -3.60 -2.78
N ASP A 111 -13.59 -3.06 -1.68
CA ASP A 111 -14.10 -1.84 -1.04
C ASP A 111 -13.20 -0.61 -1.25
N GLY A 112 -11.96 -0.80 -1.71
CA GLY A 112 -11.00 0.27 -1.88
C GLY A 112 -10.36 0.77 -0.59
N ASP A 113 -10.60 0.08 0.54
CA ASP A 113 -9.94 0.37 1.81
C ASP A 113 -8.42 0.18 1.69
N LEU A 114 -7.66 0.94 2.49
CA LEU A 114 -6.22 0.74 2.64
C LEU A 114 -5.94 -0.20 3.81
N TRP A 115 -5.02 -1.11 3.59
CA TRP A 115 -4.62 -2.13 4.57
C TRP A 115 -3.10 -2.31 4.57
N LEU A 116 -2.59 -2.86 5.67
CA LEU A 116 -1.20 -3.26 5.84
C LEU A 116 -1.11 -4.76 6.04
N LEU A 117 -0.18 -5.42 5.34
CA LEU A 117 0.19 -6.81 5.58
C LEU A 117 1.67 -6.89 5.95
N TYR A 118 1.96 -7.39 7.15
CA TYR A 118 3.31 -7.62 7.65
C TYR A 118 3.82 -9.03 7.30
N ASP A 119 5.14 -9.23 7.40
CA ASP A 119 5.79 -10.50 7.07
C ASP A 119 5.40 -11.64 8.01
N ASP A 120 4.97 -11.33 9.24
CA ASP A 120 4.40 -12.28 10.20
C ASP A 120 2.90 -12.57 9.93
N LEU A 121 2.37 -12.05 8.82
CA LEU A 121 0.98 -12.14 8.39
C LEU A 121 -0.02 -11.38 9.27
N PHE A 122 0.46 -10.51 10.17
CA PHE A 122 -0.41 -9.56 10.83
C PHE A 122 -1.00 -8.59 9.79
N ILE A 123 -2.30 -8.30 9.93
CA ILE A 123 -3.04 -7.44 9.03
C ILE A 123 -3.78 -6.38 9.86
N LYS A 124 -3.70 -5.12 9.43
CA LYS A 124 -4.41 -4.01 10.07
C LYS A 124 -5.01 -3.09 9.00
N LYS A 125 -6.22 -2.59 9.23
CA LYS A 125 -6.82 -1.55 8.41
C LYS A 125 -6.05 -0.25 8.61
N LEU A 126 -5.59 0.35 7.52
CA LEU A 126 -4.88 1.62 7.52
C LEU A 126 -5.86 2.78 7.37
N ALA A 127 -6.74 2.75 6.38
CA ALA A 127 -7.71 3.81 6.12
C ALA A 127 -8.93 3.30 5.35
N SER A 128 -10.03 4.06 5.38
CA SER A 128 -11.25 3.71 4.63
C SER A 128 -11.17 4.00 3.13
N SER A 129 -10.15 4.73 2.69
CA SER A 129 -9.85 5.00 1.28
C SER A 129 -8.50 5.71 1.17
N PHE A 130 -7.98 5.78 -0.05
CA PHE A 130 -6.80 6.61 -0.34
C PHE A 130 -7.05 8.10 -0.09
N ASP A 131 -8.23 8.61 -0.43
CA ASP A 131 -8.60 10.02 -0.18
C ASP A 131 -8.65 10.33 1.31
N PHE A 132 -9.30 9.47 2.09
CA PHE A 132 -9.37 9.65 3.54
C PHE A 132 -7.97 9.67 4.17
N PHE A 133 -7.06 8.81 3.70
CA PHE A 133 -5.68 8.82 4.16
C PHE A 133 -5.01 10.18 3.85
N LEU A 134 -5.08 10.65 2.60
CA LEU A 134 -4.45 11.90 2.20
C LEU A 134 -5.00 13.11 2.97
N ASP A 135 -6.32 13.17 3.20
CA ASP A 135 -6.98 14.26 3.90
C ASP A 135 -6.63 14.33 5.40
N ASN A 136 -6.14 13.23 5.98
CA ASN A 136 -5.86 13.11 7.41
C ASN A 136 -4.39 12.80 7.71
N SER A 137 -3.51 12.93 6.72
CA SER A 137 -2.07 12.69 6.84
C SER A 137 -1.27 13.96 6.61
N GLU A 138 -0.03 13.98 7.10
CA GLU A 138 0.91 15.07 6.86
C GLU A 138 2.06 14.59 5.98
N PHE A 139 2.42 15.37 4.96
CA PHE A 139 3.56 15.05 4.12
C PHE A 139 4.86 15.05 4.94
N SER A 140 5.64 13.97 4.84
CA SER A 140 6.95 13.84 5.47
C SER A 140 8.04 14.14 4.44
N GLU A 141 8.81 15.22 4.66
CA GLU A 141 9.97 15.57 3.83
C GLU A 141 11.17 14.63 4.04
N LYS A 142 11.12 13.72 5.03
CA LYS A 142 12.22 12.79 5.28
C LYS A 142 12.23 11.69 4.22
N VAL A 143 13.23 11.80 3.34
CA VAL A 143 13.73 10.78 2.40
C VAL A 143 13.00 10.70 1.04
N ALA A 144 12.97 11.82 0.31
CA ALA A 144 13.08 11.80 -1.16
C ALA A 144 14.56 11.68 -1.62
N ILE A 145 15.39 10.92 -0.91
CA ILE A 145 16.78 10.61 -1.34
C ILE A 145 16.83 9.12 -1.66
N GLN A 146 16.65 8.83 -2.94
CA GLN A 146 16.99 7.53 -3.51
C GLN A 146 18.52 7.35 -3.48
N ASN A 147 18.97 6.24 -2.90
CA ASN A 147 20.20 5.59 -3.34
C ASN A 147 19.80 4.41 -4.23
#